data_AF-A0A645FXP3-F1
#
_entry.id   AF-A0A645FXP3-F1
#
_cell.length_a   1.000
_cell.length_b   1.000
_cell.length_c   1.000
_cell.angle_alpha   90.00
_cell.angle_beta   90.00
_cell.angle_gamma   90.00
#
_symmetry.space_group_name_H-M   'P 1'
#
loop_
_entity.id
_entity.type
_entity.pdbx_description
1 polymer ?
#
loop_
_entity_poly.entity_id
_entity_poly.type
_entity_poly.pdbx_seq_one_letter_code
_entity_poly.pdbx_strand_id
1 'polypeptide(L)' 'MGDIVQKISRELKISVLMVEQHNGLIQQITQRGYVMDKGSIVADLTDADVRNAETLKQYLTV' A
#
# COMPACT_ATOMS: atom_id res chain seq x y z
N MET A 1 0.38 -6.81 -12.15
CA MET A 1 0.72 -7.72 -11.02
C MET A 1 -0.25 -7.56 -9.87
N GLY A 2 -0.71 -6.34 -9.56
CA GLY A 2 -1.61 -6.11 -8.44
C GLY A 2 -2.96 -6.85 -8.48
N ASP A 3 -3.57 -6.96 -9.66
CA ASP A 3 -4.85 -7.66 -9.82
C ASP A 3 -4.78 -9.15 -9.46
N ILE A 4 -3.64 -9.79 -9.66
CA ILE A 4 -3.45 -11.21 -9.35
C ILE A 4 -3.45 -11.41 -7.83
N VAL A 5 -2.76 -10.55 -7.09
CA VAL A 5 -2.71 -10.61 -5.62
C VAL A 5 -4.10 -10.40 -5.02
N GLN A 6 -4.85 -9.43 -5.56
CA GLN A 6 -6.23 -9.17 -5.11
C GLN A 6 -7.15 -10.36 -5.39
N LYS A 7 -7.05 -10.99 -6.57
CA LYS A 7 -7.82 -12.19 -6.90
C LYS A 7 -7.52 -13.33 -5.95
N ILE A 8 -6.24 -13.63 -5.73
CA ILE A 8 -5.81 -14.70 -4.81
C ILE A 8 -6.33 -14.45 -3.39
N SER A 9 -6.19 -13.22 -2.86
CA SER A 9 -6.70 -12.87 -1.54
C SER A 9 -8.22 -13.11 -1.42
N ARG A 10 -9.00 -12.73 -2.46
CA ARG A 10 -10.45 -12.87 -2.46
C ARG A 10 -10.94 -14.31 -2.64
N GLU A 11 -10.27 -15.08 -3.49
CA GLU A 11 -10.61 -16.48 -3.82
C GLU A 11 -10.22 -17.42 -2.68
N LEU A 12 -9.00 -17.27 -2.16
CA LEU A 12 -8.49 -18.13 -1.08
C LEU A 12 -8.87 -17.64 0.32
N LYS A 13 -9.50 -16.46 0.44
CA LYS A 13 -9.88 -15.82 1.72
C LYS A 13 -8.69 -15.61 2.65
N ILE A 14 -7.54 -15.27 2.09
CA ILE A 14 -6.30 -15.02 2.84
C ILE A 14 -6.02 -13.52 2.95
N SER A 15 -5.44 -13.12 4.07
CA SER A 15 -4.86 -11.79 4.25
C SER A 15 -3.47 -11.74 3.62
N VAL A 16 -3.16 -10.66 2.92
CA VAL A 16 -1.87 -10.44 2.28
C VAL A 16 -1.27 -9.16 2.85
N LEU A 17 -0.06 -9.25 3.40
CA LEU A 17 0.78 -8.13 3.77
C LEU A 17 1.91 -8.03 2.75
N MET A 18 2.05 -6.88 2.10
CA MET A 18 3.14 -6.62 1.15
C MET A 18 4.00 -5.48 1.66
N VAL A 19 5.31 -5.62 1.49
CA VAL A 19 6.29 -4.58 1.78
C VAL A 19 6.84 -4.12 0.43
N GLU A 20 6.58 -2.87 0.08
CA GLU A 20 6.85 -2.34 -1.25
C GLU A 20 7.52 -0.97 -1.17
N GLN A 21 8.49 -0.74 -2.06
CA GLN A 21 9.12 0.57 -2.30
C GLN A 21 8.62 1.22 -3.60
N HIS A 22 7.94 0.45 -4.47
CA HIS A 22 7.47 0.95 -5.76
C HIS A 22 6.09 1.61 -5.65
N ASN A 23 6.06 2.94 -5.67
CA ASN A 23 4.83 3.76 -5.56
C ASN A 23 3.71 3.35 -6.52
N GLY A 24 4.05 2.96 -7.75
CA GLY A 24 3.06 2.55 -8.75
C GLY A 24 2.33 1.25 -8.38
N LEU A 25 3.01 0.32 -7.69
CA LEU A 25 2.38 -0.92 -7.25
C LEU A 25 1.51 -0.67 -6.01
N ILE A 26 1.99 0.14 -5.05
CA ILE A 26 1.27 0.50 -3.83
C ILE A 26 -0.13 1.05 -4.18
N GLN A 27 -0.22 1.97 -5.15
CA GLN A 27 -1.50 2.54 -5.58
C GLN A 27 -2.46 1.52 -6.20
N GLN A 28 -1.95 0.44 -6.81
CA GLN A 28 -2.78 -0.57 -7.47
C GLN A 28 -3.34 -1.63 -6.49
N ILE A 29 -2.58 -1.99 -5.45
CA ILE A 29 -2.90 -3.15 -4.60
C ILE A 29 -3.48 -2.79 -3.24
N THR A 30 -3.17 -1.59 -2.75
CA THR A 30 -3.27 -1.31 -1.32
C THR A 30 -4.64 -0.73 -0.99
N GLN A 31 -5.41 -1.46 -0.17
CA GLN A 31 -6.66 -0.93 0.41
C GLN A 31 -6.41 -0.13 1.69
N ARG A 32 -5.32 -0.43 2.40
CA ARG A 32 -4.83 0.24 3.62
C ARG A 32 -3.33 0.02 3.72
N GLY A 33 -2.57 1.02 4.17
CA GLY A 33 -1.11 0.95 4.21
C GLY A 33 -0.54 1.52 5.51
N TYR A 34 0.70 1.16 5.80
CA TYR A 34 1.49 1.76 6.87
C TYR A 34 2.79 2.27 6.26
N VAL A 35 3.13 3.52 6.57
CA VAL A 35 4.41 4.11 6.17
C VAL A 35 5.40 3.84 7.31
N MET A 36 6.54 3.27 6.96
CA MET A 36 7.61 3.00 7.91
C MET A 36 8.82 3.88 7.61
N ASP A 37 9.32 4.59 8.61
CA ASP A 37 10.61 5.29 8.58
C ASP A 37 11.44 4.89 9.80
N LYS A 38 12.72 4.58 9.58
CA LYS A 38 13.69 4.19 10.62
C LYS A 38 13.15 3.16 11.64
N GLY A 39 12.43 2.16 11.15
CA GLY A 39 11.88 1.07 11.98
C GLY A 39 10.63 1.43 12.78
N SER A 40 10.04 2.59 12.54
CA SER A 40 8.80 3.05 13.19
C SER A 40 7.70 3.30 12.16
N ILE A 41 6.45 3.00 12.51
CA ILE A 41 5.29 3.39 11.72
C ILE A 41 5.06 4.88 11.95
N VAL A 42 5.12 5.67 10.88
CA VAL A 42 4.97 7.14 10.93
C VAL A 42 3.65 7.63 10.35
N ALA A 43 2.93 6.79 9.60
CA ALA A 43 1.60 7.11 9.10
C ALA A 43 0.78 5.86 8.81
N ASP A 44 -0.54 6.01 8.98
CA ASP A 44 -1.55 5.04 8.59
C ASP A 44 -2.30 5.59 7.38
N LEU A 45 -2.32 4.84 6.28
CA LEU A 45 -2.97 5.24 5.03
C LEU A 45 -4.29 4.49 4.86
N THR A 46 -5.36 5.24 4.62
CA THR A 46 -6.64 4.70 4.17
C THR A 46 -6.64 4.48 2.65
N ASP A 47 -7.64 3.77 2.12
CA ASP A 47 -7.83 3.62 0.67
C ASP A 47 -7.92 4.97 -0.05
N ALA A 48 -8.52 5.98 0.59
CA ALA A 48 -8.61 7.34 0.04
C ALA A 48 -7.23 8.02 -0.03
N ASP A 49 -6.41 7.84 1.01
CA ASP A 49 -5.05 8.40 1.05
C ASP A 49 -4.13 7.74 0.02
N VAL A 50 -4.27 6.42 -0.16
CA VAL A 50 -3.51 5.65 -1.16
C VAL A 50 -3.84 6.09 -2.59
N ARG A 51 -5.08 6.50 -2.85
CA ARG A 51 -5.50 6.99 -4.18
C ARG A 51 -5.13 8.44 -4.42
N ASN A 52 -4.73 9.18 -3.39
CA ASN A 52 -4.26 10.55 -3.52
C ASN A 52 -2.75 10.58 -3.77
N ALA A 53 -2.37 10.84 -5.03
CA ALA A 53 -0.98 10.88 -5.45
C ALA A 53 -0.13 11.95 -4.73
N GLU A 54 -0.73 13.07 -4.29
CA GLU A 54 0.00 14.09 -3.52
C GLU A 54 0.30 13.61 -2.11
N THR A 55 -0.69 13.00 -1.43
CA THR A 55 -0.51 12.40 -0.11
C THR A 55 0.55 11.30 -0.14
N LEU A 56 0.51 10.42 -1.14
CA LEU A 56 1.52 9.36 -1.26
C LEU A 56 2.94 9.91 -1.45
N LYS A 57 3.09 10.96 -2.26
CA LYS A 57 4.38 11.62 -2.47
C LYS A 57 4.92 12.20 -1.18
N GLN A 58 4.09 12.80 -0.32
CA GLN A 58 4.57 13.38 0.94
C GLN A 58 5.24 12.34 1.86
N TYR A 59 4.79 11.09 1.81
CA TYR A 59 5.33 10.02 2.66
C TYR A 59 6.44 9.19 2.01
N LEU A 60 6.51 9.18 0.68
CA LEU A 60 7.40 8.30 -0.08
C LEU A 60 8.49 9.05 -0.85
N THR A 61 8.55 10.38 -0.73
CA THR A 61 9.63 11.19 -1.28
C THR A 61 10.73 11.31 -0.23
N VAL A 62 11.69 10.37 -0.27
CA VAL A 62 12.99 10.44 0.42
C VAL A 62 14.08 9.98 -0.53
#